data_AF-A0AAF6BLL5-F1
#
_entry.id   AF-A0AAF6BLL5-F1
#
_cell.length_a   1.000
_cell.length_b   1.000
_cell.length_c   1.000
_cell.angle_alpha   90.00
_cell.angle_beta   90.00
_cell.angle_gamma   90.00
#
_symmetry.space_group_name_H-M   'P 1'
#
loop_
_entity.id
_entity.type
_entity.pdbx_description
1 polymer ?
#
loop_
_entity_poly.entity_id
_entity_poly.type
_entity_poly.pdbx_seq_one_letter_code
_entity_poly.pdbx_strand_id
1 'polypeptide(L)'
;MTMLISSALQTAICHTAFIYAQDRRTSFVHKGVLQLSARARRWRRGENSPPGGLLCRSKVASHHLRVGEFIYGIKAGLTMSDGEVAAEESELYMGFDFGTSGARVMVIDGEGEICADGKQLYPAVHETEWASMWKDTLFTLIDAVPAQVRSRVVAISLDGTSSTTMVIDRKTGQPVTRPVLYNESRPQALATVEAIAPAKHTVLTGTSTLCKLVAWWMSEGSKLQTEVVMMHQADWLLSLLHGKLGITDYNNALKVGYDPELEEYPAWLTSQPYASLLPLVKEPGSAIGLVGQDIASTYGLREDCQVYTGTTDSIAAFLAARVTEPGEAVTSLGSTLAVKLLSTSRVDDSRYGIYSHRLGDKWLVGGASNTGGAVLRQLFSNEQLQELSAQIDPSKPSPLDYYPLPKVGERFPEADPNKEPRLSPRPDSDVEFLHGVLESIARIEGRAYAALDELGATPLKAVKTAGGGAQNVVWQRIRERVLGVPVSASTQTEAAYGAALLAFYGCKGLIRTSQKSYSTAS
;
A
#
# COMPACT_ATOMS: atom_id res chain seq x y z
N MET A 1 23.03 -37.23 -24.23
CA MET A 1 24.09 -36.23 -23.92
C MET A 1 23.85 -35.75 -22.49
N THR A 2 24.22 -36.57 -21.49
CA THR A 2 23.46 -36.61 -20.23
C THR A 2 24.33 -36.83 -18.98
N MET A 3 25.60 -36.41 -19.02
CA MET A 3 26.57 -36.64 -17.92
C MET A 3 27.38 -35.41 -17.49
N LEU A 4 27.06 -34.21 -18.00
CA LEU A 4 27.80 -32.96 -17.70
C LEU A 4 27.04 -31.94 -16.83
N ILE A 5 25.76 -32.16 -16.54
CA ILE A 5 24.94 -31.24 -15.74
C ILE A 5 25.04 -31.53 -14.22
N SER A 6 25.46 -32.75 -13.84
CA SER A 6 25.45 -33.19 -12.43
C SER A 6 26.56 -32.59 -11.54
N SER A 7 27.65 -32.05 -12.11
CA SER A 7 28.78 -31.53 -11.33
C SER A 7 28.61 -30.07 -10.90
N ALA A 8 27.95 -29.25 -11.71
CA ALA A 8 27.75 -27.82 -11.42
C ALA A 8 26.84 -27.60 -10.19
N LEU A 9 25.69 -28.29 -10.15
CA LEU A 9 24.73 -28.19 -9.04
C LEU A 9 25.35 -28.57 -7.68
N GLN A 10 26.26 -29.55 -7.66
CA GLN A 10 26.80 -30.10 -6.42
C GLN A 10 27.90 -29.23 -5.79
N THR A 11 28.51 -28.33 -6.56
CA THR A 11 29.47 -27.33 -6.06
C THR A 11 28.75 -26.13 -5.41
N ALA A 12 27.67 -25.64 -6.02
CA ALA A 12 26.91 -24.50 -5.51
C ALA A 12 26.34 -24.76 -4.10
N ILE A 13 25.74 -25.93 -3.90
CA ILE A 13 25.15 -26.35 -2.60
C ILE A 13 26.22 -26.39 -1.48
N CYS A 14 27.47 -26.75 -1.80
CA CYS A 14 28.56 -26.80 -0.83
C CYS A 14 29.07 -25.41 -0.39
N HIS A 15 29.01 -24.39 -1.25
CA HIS A 15 29.41 -23.02 -0.87
C HIS A 15 28.35 -22.34 0.01
N THR A 16 27.07 -22.44 -0.34
CA THR A 16 25.98 -21.84 0.44
C THR A 16 25.93 -22.36 1.89
N ALA A 17 26.27 -23.63 2.10
CA ALA A 17 26.32 -24.25 3.42
C ALA A 17 27.50 -23.78 4.31
N PHE A 18 28.56 -23.19 3.74
CA PHE A 18 29.76 -22.79 4.49
C PHE A 18 29.64 -21.38 5.07
N ILE A 19 28.97 -20.46 4.35
CA ILE A 19 28.75 -19.07 4.81
C ILE A 19 27.77 -19.03 6.00
N TYR A 20 26.75 -19.90 6.00
CA TYR A 20 25.72 -19.95 7.06
C TYR A 20 26.20 -20.50 8.42
N ALA A 21 27.49 -20.84 8.56
CA ALA A 21 28.05 -21.46 9.75
C ALA A 21 28.65 -20.47 10.78
N GLN A 22 28.77 -19.17 10.45
CA GLN A 22 29.61 -18.24 11.22
C GLN A 22 28.88 -17.30 12.19
N ASP A 23 27.54 -17.19 12.15
CA ASP A 23 26.77 -16.50 13.20
C ASP A 23 25.48 -17.26 13.57
N ARG A 24 25.46 -17.77 14.83
CA ARG A 24 24.24 -17.91 15.63
C ARG A 24 24.54 -17.85 17.13
N ARG A 25 24.17 -16.76 17.77
CA ARG A 25 23.61 -16.85 19.13
C ARG A 25 22.15 -17.32 19.05
N THR A 26 21.90 -18.62 19.22
CA THR A 26 20.75 -19.19 19.96
C THR A 26 20.68 -20.71 19.76
N SER A 27 20.39 -21.43 20.85
CA SER A 27 20.25 -22.89 20.88
C SER A 27 18.79 -23.31 20.70
N PHE A 28 18.49 -24.25 19.78
CA PHE A 28 17.51 -25.35 20.04
C PHE A 28 17.48 -26.53 19.02
N VAL A 29 18.50 -26.74 18.16
CA VAL A 29 18.55 -27.93 17.28
C VAL A 29 19.90 -28.63 17.39
N HIS A 30 20.02 -29.66 18.25
CA HIS A 30 21.33 -30.29 18.50
C HIS A 30 21.32 -31.81 18.79
N LYS A 31 20.34 -32.58 18.31
CA LYS A 31 20.37 -34.07 18.37
C LYS A 31 20.09 -34.81 17.05
N GLY A 32 19.50 -34.18 16.02
CA GLY A 32 19.21 -34.86 14.75
C GLY A 32 20.39 -34.99 13.78
N VAL A 33 21.20 -33.93 13.63
CA VAL A 33 22.20 -33.82 12.54
C VAL A 33 23.43 -34.72 12.74
N LEU A 34 23.80 -35.02 13.98
CA LEU A 34 25.06 -35.71 14.31
C LEU A 34 25.10 -37.20 13.93
N GLN A 35 23.97 -37.88 13.70
CA GLN A 35 23.97 -39.31 13.33
C GLN A 35 24.16 -39.56 11.82
N LEU A 36 23.77 -38.62 10.94
CA LEU A 36 23.89 -38.79 9.48
C LEU A 36 25.34 -38.65 9.00
N SER A 37 26.13 -37.76 9.62
CA SER A 37 27.55 -37.54 9.26
C SER A 37 28.50 -38.70 9.63
N ALA A 38 28.01 -39.70 10.37
CA ALA A 38 28.73 -40.93 10.71
C ALA A 38 28.54 -42.03 9.66
N ARG A 39 27.30 -42.23 9.16
CA ARG A 39 27.02 -43.27 8.13
C ARG A 39 27.65 -42.93 6.78
N ALA A 40 27.60 -41.67 6.35
CA ALA A 40 28.20 -41.22 5.07
C ALA A 40 29.73 -41.45 4.98
N ARG A 41 30.43 -41.57 6.13
CA ARG A 41 31.89 -41.81 6.16
C ARG A 41 32.29 -43.28 6.02
N ARG A 42 31.38 -44.25 6.19
CA ARG A 42 31.69 -45.68 5.93
C ARG A 42 31.52 -46.08 4.46
N TRP A 43 30.69 -45.38 3.68
CA TRP A 43 30.48 -45.70 2.26
C TRP A 43 31.57 -45.18 1.31
N ARG A 44 32.58 -44.45 1.80
CA ARG A 44 33.77 -44.01 1.04
C ARG A 44 34.98 -44.95 1.13
N ARG A 45 34.85 -46.12 1.77
CA ARG A 45 35.85 -47.20 1.76
C ARG A 45 35.16 -48.48 1.31
N GLY A 46 35.40 -48.89 0.07
CA GLY A 46 34.70 -50.02 -0.55
C GLY A 46 35.30 -51.35 -0.13
N GLU A 47 34.66 -52.03 0.81
CA GLU A 47 35.04 -53.38 1.26
C GLU A 47 33.81 -54.29 1.36
N ASN A 48 33.75 -55.27 0.43
CA ASN A 48 33.03 -56.55 0.46
C ASN A 48 31.51 -56.67 0.68
N SER A 49 30.96 -57.68 0.00
CA SER A 49 29.61 -58.28 0.14
C SER A 49 29.79 -59.77 0.54
N PRO A 50 28.75 -60.63 0.68
CA PRO A 50 27.29 -60.44 0.66
C PRO A 50 26.75 -60.73 2.10
N PRO A 51 25.95 -61.76 2.50
CA PRO A 51 24.92 -62.61 1.85
C PRO A 51 23.55 -62.66 2.59
N GLY A 52 22.57 -63.32 1.96
CA GLY A 52 21.46 -64.03 2.65
C GLY A 52 20.27 -63.18 3.17
N GLY A 53 19.08 -63.39 2.61
CA GLY A 53 17.86 -62.68 3.04
C GLY A 53 17.01 -63.41 4.06
N LEU A 54 16.04 -62.70 4.65
CA LEU A 54 14.78 -63.25 5.16
C LEU A 54 13.67 -62.18 5.17
N LEU A 55 12.41 -62.58 5.33
CA LEU A 55 11.24 -61.69 5.31
C LEU A 55 11.07 -60.90 6.61
N CYS A 56 10.53 -59.68 6.50
CA CYS A 56 9.32 -59.33 7.27
C CYS A 56 8.51 -58.23 6.56
N ARG A 57 7.19 -58.21 6.76
CA ARG A 57 6.27 -57.17 6.24
C ARG A 57 5.99 -56.11 7.30
N SER A 58 6.02 -54.84 6.92
CA SER A 58 5.22 -53.79 7.58
C SER A 58 4.78 -52.73 6.57
N LYS A 59 3.61 -52.11 6.82
CA LYS A 59 3.09 -51.03 5.97
C LYS A 59 3.80 -49.72 6.32
N VAL A 60 4.22 -48.95 5.31
CA VAL A 60 4.60 -47.54 5.46
C VAL A 60 3.80 -46.73 4.45
N ALA A 61 3.00 -45.78 4.95
CA ALA A 61 2.27 -44.85 4.10
C ALA A 61 3.23 -43.77 3.56
N SER A 62 3.01 -43.32 2.33
CA SER A 62 3.87 -42.37 1.63
C SER A 62 3.82 -40.97 2.24
N HIS A 63 4.76 -40.65 3.13
CA HIS A 63 5.09 -39.28 3.48
C HIS A 63 6.23 -38.78 2.58
N HIS A 64 5.87 -38.05 1.52
CA HIS A 64 6.84 -37.23 0.79
C HIS A 64 7.06 -35.92 1.55
N LEU A 65 8.21 -35.83 2.23
CA LEU A 65 8.77 -34.57 2.73
C LEU A 65 9.05 -33.65 1.55
N ARG A 66 8.14 -32.70 1.27
CA ARG A 66 8.48 -31.51 0.49
C ARG A 66 9.41 -30.64 1.35
N VAL A 67 10.60 -30.37 0.85
CA VAL A 67 11.50 -29.35 1.37
C VAL A 67 11.65 -28.30 0.28
N GLY A 68 11.26 -27.06 0.57
CA GLY A 68 11.34 -25.94 -0.38
C GLY A 68 9.98 -25.41 -0.81
N GLU A 69 9.30 -24.70 0.09
CA GLU A 69 8.34 -23.66 -0.28
C GLU A 69 9.00 -22.30 -0.05
N PHE A 70 9.43 -21.65 -1.13
CA PHE A 70 9.60 -20.19 -1.15
C PHE A 70 8.27 -19.59 -1.59
N ILE A 71 7.83 -18.53 -0.92
CA ILE A 71 6.48 -17.98 -1.09
C ILE A 71 6.42 -17.06 -2.32
N TYR A 72 6.28 -17.67 -3.49
CA TYR A 72 5.78 -17.01 -4.71
C TYR A 72 4.36 -17.50 -4.98
N GLY A 73 3.38 -16.75 -4.47
CA GLY A 73 1.96 -17.03 -4.69
C GLY A 73 1.40 -16.13 -5.77
N ILE A 74 1.18 -16.69 -6.96
CA ILE A 74 0.51 -16.06 -8.11
C ILE A 74 -0.72 -16.91 -8.43
N LYS A 75 -1.86 -16.29 -8.73
CA LYS A 75 -3.02 -17.01 -9.30
C LYS A 75 -3.27 -16.54 -10.73
N ALA A 76 -3.25 -17.49 -11.67
CA ALA A 76 -3.76 -17.27 -13.02
C ALA A 76 -5.21 -17.76 -13.10
N GLY A 77 -6.15 -16.86 -13.37
CA GLY A 77 -7.53 -17.19 -13.69
C GLY A 77 -7.73 -17.22 -15.20
N LEU A 78 -7.79 -18.41 -15.80
CA LEU A 78 -8.14 -18.59 -17.20
C LEU A 78 -9.34 -19.53 -17.30
N THR A 79 -10.46 -19.03 -17.80
CA THR A 79 -11.59 -19.84 -18.26
C THR A 79 -11.52 -19.93 -19.78
N MET A 80 -11.34 -21.14 -20.30
CA MET A 80 -11.33 -21.40 -21.74
C MET A 80 -12.76 -21.64 -22.22
N SER A 81 -13.18 -20.90 -23.24
CA SER A 81 -14.37 -21.17 -24.04
C SER A 81 -13.96 -21.23 -25.51
N ASP A 82 -14.13 -22.39 -26.15
CA ASP A 82 -13.67 -22.59 -27.52
C ASP A 82 -14.46 -21.73 -28.52
N GLY A 83 -13.75 -20.91 -29.28
CA GLY A 83 -14.31 -20.04 -30.31
C GLY A 83 -13.22 -19.30 -31.07
N GLU A 84 -12.79 -19.83 -32.21
CA GLU A 84 -11.78 -19.21 -33.07
C GLU A 84 -12.32 -17.97 -33.80
N VAL A 85 -12.30 -16.84 -33.09
CA VAL A 85 -12.11 -15.52 -33.69
C VAL A 85 -10.74 -15.05 -33.25
N ALA A 86 -9.94 -14.49 -34.17
CA ALA A 86 -8.64 -13.91 -33.81
C ALA A 86 -8.88 -12.71 -32.89
N ALA A 87 -8.75 -12.92 -31.59
CA ALA A 87 -8.96 -11.88 -30.59
C ALA A 87 -7.92 -10.78 -30.77
N GLU A 88 -8.38 -9.52 -30.83
CA GLU A 88 -7.50 -8.39 -30.55
C GLU A 88 -6.98 -8.60 -29.11
N GLU A 89 -5.67 -8.77 -28.95
CA GLU A 89 -5.06 -9.01 -27.65
C GLU A 89 -5.27 -7.78 -26.76
N SER A 90 -6.32 -7.82 -25.92
CA SER A 90 -6.78 -6.63 -25.20
C SER A 90 -5.66 -6.01 -24.38
N GLU A 91 -5.55 -4.68 -24.49
CA GLU A 91 -4.58 -3.87 -23.78
C GLU A 91 -4.71 -4.05 -22.27
N LEU A 92 -3.56 -4.20 -21.59
CA LEU A 92 -3.51 -4.41 -20.14
C LEU A 92 -2.81 -3.25 -19.42
N TYR A 93 -3.20 -3.05 -18.16
CA TYR A 93 -2.79 -1.92 -17.33
C TYR A 93 -2.22 -2.45 -16.02
N MET A 94 -1.00 -2.06 -15.69
CA MET A 94 -0.23 -2.60 -14.57
C MET A 94 -0.08 -1.55 -13.46
N GLY A 95 -0.41 -1.95 -12.24
CA GLY A 95 -0.26 -1.15 -11.03
C GLY A 95 0.62 -1.85 -10.01
N PHE A 96 1.45 -1.08 -9.30
CA PHE A 96 2.15 -1.56 -8.11
C PHE A 96 1.71 -0.82 -6.86
N ASP A 97 1.78 -1.51 -5.72
CA ASP A 97 1.65 -0.96 -4.36
C ASP A 97 3.00 -1.15 -3.67
N PHE A 98 3.56 -0.08 -3.11
CA PHE A 98 4.82 -0.10 -2.37
C PHE A 98 4.63 0.37 -0.92
N GLY A 99 3.62 -0.21 -0.27
CA GLY A 99 3.26 -0.01 1.12
C GLY A 99 4.32 -0.42 2.16
N THR A 100 3.88 -0.57 3.41
CA THR A 100 4.75 -0.47 4.60
C THR A 100 5.57 -1.71 4.95
N SER A 101 5.21 -2.89 4.47
CA SER A 101 5.81 -4.19 4.86
C SER A 101 6.03 -5.17 3.70
N GLY A 102 5.79 -4.72 2.49
CA GLY A 102 5.86 -5.49 1.26
C GLY A 102 5.36 -4.64 0.09
N ALA A 103 5.55 -5.15 -1.11
CA ALA A 103 5.01 -4.57 -2.32
C ALA A 103 4.14 -5.59 -3.08
N ARG A 104 3.29 -5.08 -3.98
CA ARG A 104 2.38 -5.87 -4.81
C ARG A 104 2.42 -5.40 -6.25
N VAL A 105 2.02 -6.29 -7.15
CA VAL A 105 1.69 -5.97 -8.55
C VAL A 105 0.30 -6.53 -8.87
N MET A 106 -0.47 -5.78 -9.64
CA MET A 106 -1.69 -6.25 -10.27
C MET A 106 -1.73 -5.79 -11.72
N VAL A 107 -2.17 -6.67 -12.61
CA VAL A 107 -2.42 -6.37 -14.02
C VAL A 107 -3.89 -6.60 -14.31
N ILE A 108 -4.54 -5.59 -14.90
CA ILE A 108 -5.97 -5.59 -15.21
C ILE A 108 -6.21 -5.33 -16.70
N ASP A 109 -7.37 -5.73 -17.22
CA ASP A 109 -7.83 -5.35 -18.56
C ASP A 109 -8.68 -4.05 -18.55
N GLY A 110 -9.36 -3.75 -19.66
CA GLY A 110 -10.16 -2.53 -19.83
C GLY A 110 -11.49 -2.51 -19.04
N GLU A 111 -12.06 -3.66 -18.73
CA GLU A 111 -13.19 -3.78 -17.78
C GLU A 111 -12.65 -3.79 -16.33
N GLY A 112 -11.38 -4.15 -16.20
CA GLY A 112 -10.55 -4.22 -15.00
C GLY A 112 -10.69 -5.53 -14.24
N GLU A 113 -10.90 -6.63 -14.97
CA GLU A 113 -10.70 -7.98 -14.44
C GLU A 113 -9.21 -8.26 -14.22
N ILE A 114 -8.86 -9.02 -13.17
CA ILE A 114 -7.46 -9.23 -12.78
C ILE A 114 -6.84 -10.34 -13.64
N CYS A 115 -5.99 -9.94 -14.59
CA CYS A 115 -5.25 -10.86 -15.47
C CYS A 115 -4.01 -11.48 -14.78
N ALA A 116 -3.40 -10.79 -13.82
CA ALA A 116 -2.34 -11.33 -12.96
C ALA A 116 -2.24 -10.59 -11.63
N ASP A 117 -1.91 -11.30 -10.55
CA ASP A 117 -1.55 -10.74 -9.24
C ASP A 117 -0.21 -11.27 -8.74
N GLY A 118 0.50 -10.47 -7.96
CA GLY A 118 1.75 -10.87 -7.31
C GLY A 118 2.05 -10.02 -6.08
N LYS A 119 2.80 -10.58 -5.13
CA LYS A 119 3.22 -9.87 -3.91
C LYS A 119 4.53 -10.39 -3.36
N GLN A 120 5.29 -9.49 -2.74
CA GLN A 120 6.57 -9.77 -2.10
C GLN A 120 6.62 -9.04 -0.75
N LEU A 121 6.80 -9.80 0.34
CA LEU A 121 7.05 -9.20 1.66
C LEU A 121 8.49 -8.68 1.70
N TYR A 122 8.71 -7.53 2.33
CA TYR A 122 10.06 -7.02 2.51
C TYR A 122 10.82 -7.89 3.52
N PRO A 123 12.07 -8.31 3.22
CA PRO A 123 12.94 -8.89 4.25
C PRO A 123 13.32 -7.84 5.29
N ALA A 124 13.80 -8.28 6.46
CA ALA A 124 14.44 -7.38 7.40
C ALA A 124 15.79 -6.91 6.82
N VAL A 125 15.92 -5.60 6.60
CA VAL A 125 17.10 -4.95 6.01
C VAL A 125 17.62 -3.82 6.90
N HIS A 126 18.86 -3.40 6.70
CA HIS A 126 19.40 -2.21 7.34
C HIS A 126 18.76 -0.93 6.76
N GLU A 127 18.72 0.16 7.53
CA GLU A 127 18.04 1.40 7.10
C GLU A 127 18.67 2.05 5.86
N THR A 128 19.92 1.69 5.51
CA THR A 128 20.60 2.13 4.27
C THR A 128 20.20 1.32 3.02
N GLU A 129 19.58 0.15 3.19
CA GLU A 129 19.32 -0.82 2.12
C GLU A 129 17.88 -0.75 1.56
N TRP A 130 17.02 0.11 2.14
CA TRP A 130 15.62 0.27 1.73
C TRP A 130 15.46 0.55 0.23
N ALA A 131 16.27 1.46 -0.32
CA ALA A 131 16.18 1.85 -1.73
C ALA A 131 16.55 0.70 -2.68
N SER A 132 17.67 0.01 -2.44
CA SER A 132 18.06 -1.17 -3.22
C SER A 132 17.02 -2.29 -3.11
N MET A 133 16.51 -2.55 -1.90
CA MET A 133 15.48 -3.57 -1.68
C MET A 133 14.16 -3.24 -2.42
N TRP A 134 13.71 -1.98 -2.43
CA TRP A 134 12.54 -1.59 -3.22
C TRP A 134 12.78 -1.71 -4.73
N LYS A 135 13.95 -1.31 -5.23
CA LYS A 135 14.34 -1.49 -6.63
C LYS A 135 14.33 -2.97 -7.04
N ASP A 136 14.97 -3.83 -6.26
CA ASP A 136 15.06 -5.25 -6.54
C ASP A 136 13.67 -5.90 -6.47
N THR A 137 12.82 -5.45 -5.54
CA THR A 137 11.42 -5.87 -5.44
C THR A 137 10.59 -5.43 -6.65
N LEU A 138 10.76 -4.21 -7.17
CA LEU A 138 10.07 -3.73 -8.37
C LEU A 138 10.34 -4.63 -9.57
N PHE A 139 11.62 -4.91 -9.83
CA PHE A 139 12.01 -5.75 -10.96
C PHE A 139 11.68 -7.24 -10.73
N THR A 140 11.69 -7.73 -9.49
CA THR A 140 11.22 -9.09 -9.16
C THR A 140 9.70 -9.22 -9.38
N LEU A 141 8.90 -8.22 -9.01
CA LEU A 141 7.46 -8.21 -9.25
C LEU A 141 7.11 -8.06 -10.75
N ILE A 142 7.90 -7.30 -11.51
CA ILE A 142 7.78 -7.26 -12.98
C ILE A 142 8.05 -8.66 -13.55
N ASP A 143 9.17 -9.31 -13.21
CA ASP A 143 9.49 -10.64 -13.78
C ASP A 143 8.59 -11.78 -13.26
N ALA A 144 7.88 -11.56 -12.15
CA ALA A 144 6.87 -12.49 -11.66
C ALA A 144 5.60 -12.53 -12.53
N VAL A 145 5.21 -11.43 -13.19
CA VAL A 145 4.03 -11.39 -14.07
C VAL A 145 4.28 -12.26 -15.32
N PRO A 146 3.35 -13.13 -15.76
CA PRO A 146 3.60 -14.01 -16.91
C PRO A 146 3.95 -13.26 -18.20
N ALA A 147 4.91 -13.76 -18.99
CA ALA A 147 5.43 -13.04 -20.17
C ALA A 147 4.36 -12.69 -21.22
N GLN A 148 3.35 -13.55 -21.42
CA GLN A 148 2.20 -13.32 -22.29
C GLN A 148 1.20 -12.28 -21.74
N VAL A 149 1.35 -11.88 -20.47
CA VAL A 149 0.66 -10.74 -19.86
C VAL A 149 1.53 -9.48 -20.00
N ARG A 150 2.83 -9.56 -19.70
CA ARG A 150 3.78 -8.42 -19.80
C ARG A 150 3.84 -7.81 -21.21
N SER A 151 3.83 -8.66 -22.24
CA SER A 151 3.82 -8.26 -23.67
C SER A 151 2.54 -7.56 -24.13
N ARG A 152 1.49 -7.50 -23.29
CA ARG A 152 0.24 -6.78 -23.55
C ARG A 152 0.03 -5.55 -22.66
N VAL A 153 0.95 -5.27 -21.72
CA VAL A 153 0.86 -4.11 -20.85
C VAL A 153 1.24 -2.84 -21.63
N VAL A 154 0.27 -1.94 -21.78
CA VAL A 154 0.44 -0.65 -22.46
C VAL A 154 0.65 0.52 -21.50
N ALA A 155 0.31 0.35 -20.21
CA ALA A 155 0.45 1.39 -19.19
C ALA A 155 0.93 0.86 -17.85
N ILE A 156 1.81 1.62 -17.19
CA ILE A 156 2.27 1.35 -15.81
C ILE A 156 2.07 2.58 -14.92
N SER A 157 1.62 2.38 -13.68
CA SER A 157 1.71 3.34 -12.58
C SER A 157 2.02 2.61 -11.26
N LEU A 158 2.34 3.34 -10.19
CA LEU A 158 2.34 2.79 -8.83
C LEU A 158 1.89 3.79 -7.78
N ASP A 159 1.56 3.27 -6.61
CA ASP A 159 1.53 4.03 -5.37
C ASP A 159 2.72 3.71 -4.44
N GLY A 160 2.91 4.54 -3.42
CA GLY A 160 3.89 4.31 -2.36
C GLY A 160 3.50 4.99 -1.05
N THR A 161 4.25 4.73 0.02
CA THR A 161 3.94 5.26 1.35
C THR A 161 4.11 6.78 1.42
N SER A 162 3.03 7.47 1.82
CA SER A 162 2.99 8.94 1.91
C SER A 162 4.15 9.51 2.73
N SER A 163 4.78 10.58 2.23
CA SER A 163 5.90 11.27 2.91
C SER A 163 7.18 10.43 3.13
N THR A 164 7.33 9.25 2.52
CA THR A 164 8.65 8.61 2.42
C THR A 164 9.51 9.43 1.46
N THR A 165 10.56 10.06 1.97
CA THR A 165 11.36 11.09 1.28
C THR A 165 12.76 10.58 0.96
N MET A 166 13.23 10.85 -0.26
CA MET A 166 14.58 10.55 -0.73
C MET A 166 15.18 11.80 -1.38
N VAL A 167 16.50 11.96 -1.28
CA VAL A 167 17.24 12.98 -2.04
C VAL A 167 18.17 12.25 -3.00
N ILE A 168 18.03 12.53 -4.29
CA ILE A 168 18.57 11.76 -5.39
C ILE A 168 19.61 12.59 -6.14
N ASP A 169 20.79 12.03 -6.40
CA ASP A 169 21.80 12.63 -7.28
C ASP A 169 21.33 12.58 -8.75
N ARG A 170 21.33 13.74 -9.41
CA ARG A 170 20.80 13.94 -10.77
C ARG A 170 21.63 13.29 -11.87
N LYS A 171 22.87 12.86 -11.59
CA LYS A 171 23.79 12.24 -12.55
C LYS A 171 23.73 10.72 -12.53
N THR A 172 23.41 10.13 -11.38
CA THR A 172 23.46 8.68 -11.12
C THR A 172 22.08 8.07 -10.84
N GLY A 173 21.07 8.90 -10.54
CA GLY A 173 19.73 8.45 -10.11
C GLY A 173 19.72 7.73 -8.75
N GLN A 174 20.84 7.76 -8.01
CA GLN A 174 20.97 7.08 -6.72
C GLN A 174 20.68 8.03 -5.56
N PRO A 175 20.16 7.52 -4.42
CA PRO A 175 20.00 8.32 -3.21
C PRO A 175 21.36 8.77 -2.65
N VAL A 176 21.52 10.06 -2.34
CA VAL A 176 22.74 10.56 -1.66
C VAL A 176 22.76 10.24 -0.16
N THR A 177 21.58 10.01 0.40
CA THR A 177 21.34 9.57 1.78
C THR A 177 20.28 8.47 1.77
N ARG A 178 20.16 7.74 2.89
CA ARG A 178 19.10 6.74 3.01
C ARG A 178 17.69 7.38 2.90
N PRO A 179 16.66 6.63 2.45
CA PRO A 179 15.28 7.09 2.55
C PRO A 179 14.91 7.46 3.99
N VAL A 180 14.06 8.48 4.14
CA VAL A 180 13.43 8.85 5.42
C VAL A 180 11.96 8.45 5.36
N LEU A 181 11.60 7.39 6.08
CA LEU A 181 10.33 6.68 5.92
C LEU A 181 9.12 7.51 6.36
N TYR A 182 7.93 7.16 5.86
CA TYR A 182 6.63 7.77 6.16
C TYR A 182 6.44 8.11 7.66
N ASN A 183 6.79 7.18 8.55
CA ASN A 183 6.65 7.29 10.00
C ASN A 183 7.82 7.97 10.73
N GLU A 184 8.96 8.21 10.08
CA GLU A 184 10.08 8.91 10.70
C GLU A 184 9.78 10.40 10.87
N SER A 185 10.04 10.92 12.07
CA SER A 185 9.85 12.33 12.41
C SER A 185 11.19 13.07 12.48
N ARG A 186 11.23 14.30 11.97
CA ARG A 186 12.36 15.23 12.05
C ARG A 186 11.96 16.49 12.84
N PRO A 187 11.68 16.37 14.16
CA PRO A 187 11.17 17.48 14.97
C PRO A 187 12.13 18.68 15.04
N GLN A 188 13.43 18.48 14.84
CA GLN A 188 14.42 19.56 14.81
C GLN A 188 14.20 20.58 13.67
N ALA A 189 13.49 20.19 12.60
CA ALA A 189 13.14 21.09 11.50
C ALA A 189 11.78 21.79 11.71
N LEU A 190 10.97 21.34 12.67
CA LEU A 190 9.58 21.78 12.79
C LEU A 190 9.46 23.29 13.03
N ALA A 191 10.26 23.84 13.96
CA ALA A 191 10.26 25.27 14.25
C ALA A 191 10.65 26.16 13.04
N THR A 192 11.49 25.65 12.12
CA THR A 192 11.82 26.37 10.88
C THR A 192 10.71 26.24 9.84
N VAL A 193 9.97 25.13 9.82
CA VAL A 193 8.79 24.95 8.97
C VAL A 193 7.62 25.80 9.48
N GLU A 194 7.41 25.88 10.79
CA GLU A 194 6.44 26.77 11.45
C GLU A 194 6.74 28.26 11.24
N ALA A 195 8.02 28.62 11.06
CA ALA A 195 8.44 30.00 10.79
C ALA A 195 8.16 30.47 9.34
N ILE A 196 7.78 29.57 8.42
CA ILE A 196 7.53 29.90 7.00
C ILE A 196 6.16 29.48 6.50
N ALA A 197 5.62 28.35 6.97
CA ALA A 197 4.37 27.81 6.45
C ALA A 197 3.16 28.48 7.14
N PRO A 198 2.01 28.62 6.44
CA PRO A 198 0.80 29.14 7.05
C PRO A 198 0.42 28.38 8.33
N ALA A 199 -0.10 29.10 9.33
CA ALA A 199 -0.60 28.48 10.54
C ALA A 199 -1.63 27.39 10.19
N LYS A 200 -1.56 26.24 10.89
CA LYS A 200 -2.37 25.03 10.64
C LYS A 200 -2.09 24.27 9.33
N HIS A 201 -1.11 24.65 8.51
CA HIS A 201 -0.86 23.98 7.24
C HIS A 201 -0.46 22.50 7.41
N THR A 202 -0.81 21.65 6.42
CA THR A 202 -0.66 20.18 6.48
C THR A 202 0.79 19.68 6.63
N VAL A 203 1.77 20.56 6.42
CA VAL A 203 3.22 20.34 6.60
C VAL A 203 3.71 20.53 8.05
N LEU A 204 2.92 21.14 8.94
CA LEU A 204 3.26 21.44 10.34
C LEU A 204 3.23 20.17 11.22
N THR A 205 4.06 19.20 10.86
CA THR A 205 4.30 17.97 11.61
C THR A 205 5.67 17.41 11.23
N GLY A 206 6.41 16.89 12.21
CA GLY A 206 7.78 16.41 11.98
C GLY A 206 7.89 15.25 10.97
N THR A 207 6.79 14.56 10.66
CA THR A 207 6.74 13.47 9.66
C THR A 207 6.48 13.95 8.22
N SER A 208 6.25 15.24 7.99
CA SER A 208 6.01 15.79 6.65
C SER A 208 7.27 15.71 5.76
N THR A 209 7.08 15.56 4.43
CA THR A 209 8.18 15.66 3.45
C THR A 209 8.95 16.97 3.62
N LEU A 210 8.27 18.08 3.97
CA LEU A 210 8.93 19.36 4.19
C LEU A 210 9.88 19.34 5.40
N CYS A 211 9.44 18.82 6.56
CA CYS A 211 10.33 18.66 7.73
C CYS A 211 11.52 17.74 7.41
N LYS A 212 11.33 16.72 6.57
CA LYS A 212 12.40 15.81 6.11
C LYS A 212 13.40 16.50 5.18
N LEU A 213 12.93 17.27 4.20
CA LEU A 213 13.75 18.07 3.29
C LEU A 213 14.54 19.15 4.03
N VAL A 214 13.88 19.89 4.94
CA VAL A 214 14.50 20.96 5.75
C VAL A 214 15.57 20.38 6.70
N ALA A 215 15.29 19.25 7.35
CA ALA A 215 16.28 18.59 8.21
C ALA A 215 17.54 18.14 7.45
N TRP A 216 17.39 17.59 6.24
CA TRP A 216 18.52 17.21 5.40
C TRP A 216 19.28 18.44 4.84
N TRP A 217 18.55 19.51 4.52
CA TRP A 217 19.17 20.77 4.09
C TRP A 217 20.08 21.38 5.17
N MET A 218 19.65 21.30 6.43
CA MET A 218 20.41 21.76 7.60
C MET A 218 21.66 20.93 7.88
N SER A 219 21.65 19.61 7.68
CA SER A 219 22.81 18.74 7.93
C SER A 219 23.83 18.79 6.81
N GLU A 220 23.37 18.66 5.56
CA GLU A 220 24.22 18.32 4.41
C GLU A 220 23.89 19.16 3.16
N GLY A 221 22.60 19.41 2.91
CA GLY A 221 22.13 19.84 1.59
C GLY A 221 22.62 21.19 1.09
N SER A 222 22.95 22.10 2.01
CA SER A 222 23.56 23.40 1.69
C SER A 222 24.83 23.32 0.82
N LYS A 223 25.48 22.15 0.73
CA LYS A 223 26.71 21.92 -0.07
C LYS A 223 26.48 21.28 -1.45
N LEU A 224 25.28 20.76 -1.74
CA LEU A 224 25.00 19.89 -2.91
C LEU A 224 23.92 20.45 -3.86
N GLN A 225 23.61 21.75 -3.73
CA GLN A 225 22.35 22.38 -4.16
C GLN A 225 21.96 22.18 -5.64
N THR A 226 22.93 22.07 -6.57
CA THR A 226 22.67 21.92 -8.01
C THR A 226 22.58 20.47 -8.47
N GLU A 227 23.18 19.55 -7.72
CA GLU A 227 23.43 18.17 -8.17
C GLU A 227 22.32 17.19 -7.77
N VAL A 228 21.35 17.62 -6.96
CA VAL A 228 20.34 16.74 -6.36
C VAL A 228 18.89 17.18 -6.61
N VAL A 229 17.95 16.27 -6.40
CA VAL A 229 16.50 16.51 -6.43
C VAL A 229 15.82 15.72 -5.31
N MET A 230 14.76 16.26 -4.72
CA MET A 230 13.91 15.55 -3.77
C MET A 230 12.88 14.72 -4.53
N MET A 231 12.70 13.46 -4.13
CA MET A 231 11.75 12.53 -4.72
C MET A 231 11.09 11.70 -3.62
N HIS A 232 9.79 11.43 -3.77
CA HIS A 232 9.06 10.48 -2.94
C HIS A 232 9.34 9.03 -3.40
N GLN A 233 8.90 8.05 -2.60
CA GLN A 233 9.06 6.63 -2.91
C GLN A 233 8.50 6.25 -4.29
N ALA A 234 7.28 6.72 -4.62
CA ALA A 234 6.64 6.47 -5.90
C ALA A 234 7.42 7.13 -7.05
N ASP A 235 7.72 8.43 -6.95
CA ASP A 235 8.51 9.19 -7.92
C ASP A 235 9.80 8.46 -8.32
N TRP A 236 10.55 7.97 -7.33
CA TRP A 236 11.84 7.32 -7.56
C TRP A 236 11.65 5.98 -8.27
N LEU A 237 10.68 5.16 -7.84
CA LEU A 237 10.38 3.87 -8.46
C LEU A 237 9.86 4.01 -9.90
N LEU A 238 9.05 5.03 -10.21
CA LEU A 238 8.70 5.36 -11.61
C LEU A 238 9.94 5.73 -12.42
N SER A 239 10.86 6.52 -11.85
CA SER A 239 12.07 6.94 -12.56
C SER A 239 13.00 5.80 -12.93
N LEU A 240 12.95 4.66 -12.22
CA LEU A 240 13.67 3.43 -12.60
C LEU A 240 13.09 2.75 -13.84
N LEU A 241 11.83 3.03 -14.20
CA LEU A 241 11.16 2.49 -15.39
C LEU A 241 11.26 3.40 -16.60
N HIS A 242 11.16 4.72 -16.42
CA HIS A 242 11.10 5.70 -17.52
C HIS A 242 12.30 6.67 -17.60
N GLY A 243 13.33 6.53 -16.75
CA GLY A 243 14.60 7.25 -16.85
C GLY A 243 14.57 8.78 -16.69
N LYS A 244 13.53 9.36 -16.05
CA LYS A 244 13.42 10.82 -15.82
C LYS A 244 13.32 11.11 -14.33
N LEU A 245 14.21 11.96 -13.81
CA LEU A 245 14.23 12.33 -12.39
C LEU A 245 13.40 13.59 -12.11
N GLY A 246 12.94 13.74 -10.86
CA GLY A 246 12.29 14.97 -10.40
C GLY A 246 10.88 15.21 -10.96
N ILE A 247 10.06 14.16 -11.08
CA ILE A 247 8.64 14.26 -11.45
C ILE A 247 7.82 13.54 -10.38
N THR A 248 6.77 14.19 -9.87
CA THR A 248 5.87 13.67 -8.82
C THR A 248 4.40 14.02 -9.14
N ASP A 249 3.48 13.60 -8.28
CA ASP A 249 2.04 13.86 -8.39
C ASP A 249 1.49 14.80 -7.29
N TYR A 250 0.32 15.40 -7.54
CA TYR A 250 -0.40 16.29 -6.60
C TYR A 250 -0.67 15.68 -5.22
N ASN A 251 -0.72 14.35 -5.09
CA ASN A 251 -1.04 13.70 -3.82
C ASN A 251 0.21 13.45 -2.96
N ASN A 252 1.31 12.97 -3.55
CA ASN A 252 2.60 12.88 -2.87
C ASN A 252 3.12 14.28 -2.48
N ALA A 253 3.06 15.25 -3.40
CA ALA A 253 3.58 16.61 -3.19
C ALA A 253 2.86 17.43 -2.09
N LEU A 254 1.63 17.07 -1.71
CA LEU A 254 0.86 17.76 -0.66
C LEU A 254 1.64 17.86 0.67
N LYS A 255 2.45 16.85 1.01
CA LYS A 255 3.23 16.82 2.27
C LYS A 255 4.61 17.47 2.20
N VAL A 256 5.06 17.94 1.04
CA VAL A 256 6.13 18.98 0.98
C VAL A 256 5.55 20.40 0.96
N GLY A 257 4.25 20.54 0.67
CA GLY A 257 3.52 21.82 0.72
C GLY A 257 3.18 22.41 -0.64
N TYR A 258 3.12 21.57 -1.69
CA TYR A 258 2.44 21.92 -2.94
C TYR A 258 0.95 22.18 -2.69
N ASP A 259 0.38 23.19 -3.36
CA ASP A 259 -1.06 23.43 -3.30
C ASP A 259 -1.76 22.88 -4.58
N PRO A 260 -2.55 21.79 -4.46
CA PRO A 260 -3.19 21.17 -5.61
C PRO A 260 -4.45 21.89 -6.09
N GLU A 261 -4.92 22.96 -5.44
CA GLU A 261 -6.00 23.82 -5.94
C GLU A 261 -5.45 24.87 -6.90
N LEU A 262 -4.32 25.48 -6.53
CA LEU A 262 -3.62 26.47 -7.36
C LEU A 262 -2.70 25.84 -8.43
N GLU A 263 -2.43 24.53 -8.32
CA GLU A 263 -1.51 23.77 -9.18
C GLU A 263 -0.04 24.27 -9.11
N GLU A 264 0.37 24.87 -7.99
CA GLU A 264 1.73 25.41 -7.79
C GLU A 264 2.33 25.13 -6.39
N TYR A 265 3.65 25.33 -6.28
CA TYR A 265 4.29 25.52 -4.98
C TYR A 265 4.10 26.96 -4.52
N PRO A 266 3.54 27.21 -3.32
CA PRO A 266 3.20 28.54 -2.85
C PRO A 266 4.45 29.38 -2.53
N ALA A 267 4.31 30.71 -2.63
CA ALA A 267 5.41 31.67 -2.49
C ALA A 267 6.26 31.53 -1.22
N TRP A 268 5.67 31.14 -0.08
CA TRP A 268 6.39 30.93 1.18
C TRP A 268 7.36 29.74 1.15
N LEU A 269 7.15 28.80 0.23
CA LEU A 269 8.01 27.63 0.00
C LEU A 269 8.99 27.91 -1.15
N THR A 270 8.57 28.56 -2.23
CA THR A 270 9.46 28.86 -3.37
C THR A 270 10.50 29.93 -3.08
N SER A 271 10.29 30.77 -2.05
CA SER A 271 11.30 31.71 -1.54
C SER A 271 12.45 31.06 -0.76
N GLN A 272 12.38 29.74 -0.50
CA GLN A 272 13.35 29.03 0.35
C GLN A 272 14.53 28.48 -0.46
N PRO A 273 15.75 28.41 0.10
CA PRO A 273 16.94 28.00 -0.65
C PRO A 273 16.93 26.53 -1.09
N TYR A 274 16.10 25.68 -0.47
CA TYR A 274 15.86 24.29 -0.88
C TYR A 274 14.74 24.13 -1.92
N ALA A 275 14.11 25.22 -2.40
CA ALA A 275 13.05 25.14 -3.42
C ALA A 275 13.54 24.55 -4.76
N SER A 276 14.84 24.70 -5.08
CA SER A 276 15.50 24.11 -6.26
C SER A 276 15.53 22.58 -6.27
N LEU A 277 15.29 21.93 -5.12
CA LEU A 277 15.20 20.48 -5.00
C LEU A 277 13.78 19.96 -5.26
N LEU A 278 12.76 20.82 -5.32
CA LEU A 278 11.38 20.39 -5.47
C LEU A 278 11.16 19.76 -6.87
N PRO A 279 10.49 18.59 -6.96
CA PRO A 279 10.18 17.94 -8.22
C PRO A 279 9.10 18.70 -9.00
N LEU A 280 9.08 18.55 -10.32
CA LEU A 280 7.96 18.97 -11.16
C LEU A 280 6.72 18.14 -10.80
N VAL A 281 5.59 18.79 -10.53
CA VAL A 281 4.36 18.12 -10.12
C VAL A 281 3.39 18.00 -11.30
N LYS A 282 2.69 16.87 -11.40
CA LYS A 282 1.57 16.65 -12.33
C LYS A 282 0.33 16.14 -11.60
N GLU A 283 -0.79 16.09 -12.31
CA GLU A 283 -1.96 15.31 -11.89
C GLU A 283 -1.59 13.81 -11.78
N PRO A 284 -2.08 13.06 -10.77
CA PRO A 284 -1.97 11.59 -10.71
C PRO A 284 -2.44 10.95 -12.02
N GLY A 285 -1.77 9.88 -12.48
CA GLY A 285 -2.12 9.24 -13.76
C GLY A 285 -1.85 10.09 -15.02
N SER A 286 -0.99 11.10 -14.94
CA SER A 286 -0.45 11.83 -16.10
C SER A 286 0.72 11.10 -16.75
N ALA A 287 0.77 11.04 -18.08
CA ALA A 287 1.89 10.43 -18.81
C ALA A 287 3.24 11.11 -18.49
N ILE A 288 4.28 10.31 -18.26
CA ILE A 288 5.66 10.79 -17.99
C ILE A 288 6.59 10.51 -19.18
N GLY A 289 6.64 9.26 -19.62
CA GLY A 289 7.41 8.78 -20.76
C GLY A 289 7.27 7.27 -20.93
N LEU A 290 7.74 6.74 -22.05
CA LEU A 290 7.79 5.30 -22.27
C LEU A 290 8.72 4.60 -21.26
N VAL A 291 8.52 3.30 -21.08
CA VAL A 291 9.48 2.41 -20.41
C VAL A 291 10.82 2.44 -21.15
N GLY A 292 11.95 2.39 -20.43
CA GLY A 292 13.28 2.32 -21.01
C GLY A 292 13.45 1.09 -21.91
N GLN A 293 14.13 1.23 -23.05
CA GLN A 293 14.28 0.14 -24.02
C GLN A 293 15.02 -1.09 -23.44
N ASP A 294 15.96 -0.84 -22.53
CA ASP A 294 16.65 -1.85 -21.73
C ASP A 294 15.69 -2.59 -20.79
N ILE A 295 14.79 -1.87 -20.10
CA ILE A 295 13.76 -2.46 -19.24
C ILE A 295 12.74 -3.24 -20.08
N ALA A 296 12.25 -2.68 -21.18
CA ALA A 296 11.32 -3.34 -22.10
C ALA A 296 11.91 -4.65 -22.63
N SER A 297 13.13 -4.62 -23.17
CA SER A 297 13.81 -5.80 -23.70
C SER A 297 14.22 -6.82 -22.63
N THR A 298 14.54 -6.39 -21.40
CA THR A 298 14.95 -7.31 -20.32
C THR A 298 13.75 -8.08 -19.77
N TYR A 299 12.62 -7.39 -19.58
CA TYR A 299 11.45 -7.98 -18.94
C TYR A 299 10.37 -8.42 -19.93
N GLY A 300 10.46 -8.12 -21.22
CA GLY A 300 9.41 -8.46 -22.20
C GLY A 300 8.15 -7.63 -22.01
N LEU A 301 8.30 -6.36 -21.64
CA LEU A 301 7.24 -5.34 -21.73
C LEU A 301 7.25 -4.76 -23.16
N ARG A 302 6.15 -4.11 -23.55
CA ARG A 302 6.08 -3.44 -24.86
C ARG A 302 7.00 -2.21 -24.91
N GLU A 303 7.63 -1.95 -26.06
CA GLU A 303 8.45 -0.75 -26.28
C GLU A 303 7.62 0.56 -26.28
N ASP A 304 6.32 0.47 -26.58
CA ASP A 304 5.36 1.59 -26.50
C ASP A 304 4.64 1.68 -25.14
N CYS A 305 5.02 0.86 -24.15
CA CYS A 305 4.43 0.89 -22.81
C CYS A 305 4.71 2.25 -22.14
N GLN A 306 3.64 2.98 -21.82
CA GLN A 306 3.68 4.34 -21.29
C GLN A 306 3.62 4.33 -19.76
N VAL A 307 4.58 4.99 -19.10
CA VAL A 307 4.59 5.13 -17.63
C VAL A 307 3.89 6.42 -17.22
N TYR A 308 3.04 6.33 -16.19
CA TYR A 308 2.18 7.40 -15.68
C TYR A 308 2.57 7.78 -14.24
N THR A 309 2.23 9.01 -13.82
CA THR A 309 2.41 9.42 -12.42
C THR A 309 1.56 8.59 -11.46
N GLY A 310 2.10 8.46 -10.25
CA GLY A 310 1.53 7.65 -9.19
C GLY A 310 0.55 8.41 -8.29
N THR A 311 0.41 7.87 -7.08
CA THR A 311 -0.27 8.50 -5.94
C THR A 311 0.29 7.94 -4.62
N THR A 312 -0.41 8.10 -3.51
CA THR A 312 -0.08 7.44 -2.23
C THR A 312 -0.89 6.17 -2.03
N ASP A 313 -0.32 5.19 -1.33
CA ASP A 313 -0.92 3.91 -0.93
C ASP A 313 -2.37 4.04 -0.44
N SER A 314 -2.60 5.02 0.42
CA SER A 314 -3.89 5.32 1.01
C SER A 314 -4.95 5.78 -0.01
N ILE A 315 -4.54 6.41 -1.12
CA ILE A 315 -5.44 6.92 -2.18
C ILE A 315 -5.64 5.87 -3.27
N ALA A 316 -4.61 5.09 -3.60
CA ALA A 316 -4.78 3.93 -4.46
C ALA A 316 -5.76 2.91 -3.86
N ALA A 317 -5.69 2.65 -2.54
CA ALA A 317 -6.68 1.85 -1.83
C ALA A 317 -8.12 2.45 -1.85
N PHE A 318 -8.27 3.76 -2.08
CA PHE A 318 -9.57 4.40 -2.32
C PHE A 318 -10.03 4.21 -3.77
N LEU A 319 -9.15 4.46 -4.75
CA LEU A 319 -9.41 4.24 -6.18
C LEU A 319 -9.84 2.80 -6.48
N ALA A 320 -9.27 1.83 -5.76
CA ALA A 320 -9.63 0.42 -5.88
C ALA A 320 -11.13 0.14 -5.63
N ALA A 321 -11.81 0.95 -4.82
CA ALA A 321 -13.24 0.81 -4.56
C ALA A 321 -14.15 1.28 -5.71
N ARG A 322 -13.58 1.85 -6.79
CA ARG A 322 -14.29 2.44 -7.95
C ARG A 322 -15.34 3.51 -7.59
N VAL A 323 -15.13 4.20 -6.48
CA VAL A 323 -15.93 5.37 -6.07
C VAL A 323 -15.59 6.57 -6.97
N THR A 324 -16.62 7.25 -7.50
CA THR A 324 -16.44 8.31 -8.51
C THR A 324 -17.36 9.53 -8.32
N GLU A 325 -18.49 9.40 -7.63
CA GLU A 325 -19.48 10.48 -7.48
C GLU A 325 -19.31 11.27 -6.16
N PRO A 326 -19.43 12.62 -6.17
CA PRO A 326 -19.41 13.41 -4.93
C PRO A 326 -20.50 12.96 -3.94
N GLY A 327 -20.13 12.75 -2.68
CA GLY A 327 -20.96 12.18 -1.63
C GLY A 327 -20.83 10.66 -1.48
N GLU A 328 -20.22 9.95 -2.43
CA GLU A 328 -19.76 8.58 -2.19
C GLU A 328 -18.51 8.57 -1.30
N ALA A 329 -18.37 7.50 -0.51
CA ALA A 329 -17.28 7.37 0.46
C ALA A 329 -16.73 5.95 0.57
N VAL A 330 -15.51 5.83 1.11
CA VAL A 330 -14.92 4.56 1.56
C VAL A 330 -14.63 4.64 3.06
N THR A 331 -15.15 3.69 3.83
CA THR A 331 -14.74 3.44 5.22
C THR A 331 -13.79 2.25 5.25
N SER A 332 -12.59 2.44 5.80
CA SER A 332 -11.69 1.35 6.17
C SER A 332 -11.93 0.94 7.62
N LEU A 333 -12.50 -0.25 7.81
CA LEU A 333 -12.67 -0.92 9.10
C LEU A 333 -11.42 -1.76 9.40
N GLY A 334 -10.28 -1.07 9.54
CA GLY A 334 -8.98 -1.65 9.91
C GLY A 334 -8.77 -1.67 11.42
N SER A 335 -7.50 -1.67 11.85
CA SER A 335 -7.14 -1.49 13.27
C SER A 335 -7.69 -0.18 13.83
N THR A 336 -7.70 0.87 13.01
CA THR A 336 -8.43 2.12 13.23
C THR A 336 -9.57 2.28 12.21
N LEU A 337 -10.56 3.09 12.56
CA LEU A 337 -11.62 3.57 11.68
C LEU A 337 -11.10 4.76 10.86
N ALA A 338 -10.94 4.60 9.56
CA ALA A 338 -10.62 5.70 8.65
C ALA A 338 -11.75 5.91 7.65
N VAL A 339 -12.20 7.15 7.47
CA VAL A 339 -13.23 7.54 6.50
C VAL A 339 -12.62 8.42 5.42
N LYS A 340 -13.09 8.22 4.19
CA LYS A 340 -12.72 9.03 3.03
C LYS A 340 -13.95 9.36 2.22
N LEU A 341 -14.21 10.65 2.01
CA LEU A 341 -15.41 11.19 1.36
C LEU A 341 -15.00 11.92 0.08
N LEU A 342 -15.62 11.58 -1.05
CA LEU A 342 -15.42 12.30 -2.30
C LEU A 342 -16.31 13.54 -2.33
N SER A 343 -15.74 14.70 -2.62
CA SER A 343 -16.35 16.01 -2.39
C SER A 343 -16.11 16.95 -3.57
N THR A 344 -17.06 17.86 -3.83
CA THR A 344 -16.86 19.01 -4.72
C THR A 344 -16.01 20.10 -4.06
N SER A 345 -15.96 20.12 -2.72
CA SER A 345 -15.32 21.16 -1.91
C SER A 345 -14.04 20.64 -1.25
N ARG A 346 -12.98 21.46 -1.26
CA ARG A 346 -11.78 21.25 -0.44
C ARG A 346 -12.11 21.47 1.04
N VAL A 347 -11.67 20.57 1.91
CA VAL A 347 -11.81 20.67 3.36
C VAL A 347 -10.49 20.27 4.05
N ASP A 348 -9.88 21.23 4.74
CA ASP A 348 -8.67 21.05 5.54
C ASP A 348 -8.90 21.63 6.95
N ASP A 349 -8.70 20.84 8.02
CA ASP A 349 -8.81 21.32 9.40
C ASP A 349 -7.82 20.62 10.33
N SER A 350 -6.78 21.34 10.76
CA SER A 350 -5.74 20.81 11.64
C SER A 350 -6.21 20.47 13.06
N ARG A 351 -7.39 20.93 13.52
CA ARG A 351 -7.93 20.62 14.85
C ARG A 351 -8.21 19.12 14.98
N TYR A 352 -8.87 18.58 13.96
CA TYR A 352 -9.15 17.16 13.76
C TYR A 352 -8.03 16.46 12.96
N GLY A 353 -7.15 17.26 12.34
CA GLY A 353 -6.16 16.79 11.38
C GLY A 353 -6.81 16.21 10.12
N ILE A 354 -7.93 16.78 9.69
CA ILE A 354 -8.58 16.52 8.40
C ILE A 354 -7.75 17.21 7.31
N TYR A 355 -7.62 16.55 6.16
CA TYR A 355 -6.99 17.14 4.99
C TYR A 355 -7.59 16.59 3.70
N SER A 356 -7.48 17.36 2.62
CA SER A 356 -8.01 17.03 1.30
C SER A 356 -6.90 16.75 0.28
N HIS A 357 -7.06 15.67 -0.48
CA HIS A 357 -6.27 15.41 -1.68
C HIS A 357 -7.11 15.67 -2.93
N ARG A 358 -6.58 16.36 -3.94
CA ARG A 358 -7.28 16.52 -5.22
C ARG A 358 -7.27 15.21 -6.01
N LEU A 359 -8.40 14.91 -6.65
CA LEU A 359 -8.64 13.72 -7.47
C LEU A 359 -9.46 14.15 -8.69
N GLY A 360 -8.80 14.47 -9.80
CA GLY A 360 -9.42 15.09 -10.98
C GLY A 360 -9.97 16.50 -10.67
N ASP A 361 -11.26 16.70 -10.93
CA ASP A 361 -12.03 17.90 -10.58
C ASP A 361 -12.56 17.90 -9.12
N LYS A 362 -12.23 16.87 -8.33
CA LYS A 362 -12.86 16.59 -7.02
C LYS A 362 -11.83 16.57 -5.88
N TRP A 363 -12.33 16.51 -4.66
CA TRP A 363 -11.56 16.48 -3.42
C TRP A 363 -11.86 15.23 -2.60
N LEU A 364 -10.82 14.48 -2.26
CA LEU A 364 -10.88 13.33 -1.37
C LEU A 364 -10.57 13.79 0.06
N VAL A 365 -11.62 14.04 0.84
CA VAL A 365 -11.56 14.52 2.23
C VAL A 365 -11.35 13.32 3.16
N GLY A 366 -10.28 13.35 3.98
CA GLY A 366 -9.91 12.22 4.84
C GLY A 366 -9.91 12.54 6.33
N GLY A 367 -10.42 11.60 7.15
CA GLY A 367 -10.37 11.65 8.61
C GLY A 367 -10.20 10.24 9.22
N ALA A 368 -9.66 10.15 10.44
CA ALA A 368 -9.47 8.87 11.12
C ALA A 368 -9.65 8.99 12.65
N SER A 369 -10.40 8.04 13.20
CA SER A 369 -10.65 7.83 14.64
C SER A 369 -9.71 6.76 15.20
N ASN A 370 -9.42 6.86 16.49
CA ASN A 370 -8.72 5.84 17.26
C ASN A 370 -9.60 4.60 17.58
N THR A 371 -10.91 4.63 17.30
CA THR A 371 -11.80 3.46 17.39
C THR A 371 -11.54 2.45 16.25
N GLY A 372 -12.14 1.25 16.32
CA GLY A 372 -12.13 0.27 15.24
C GLY A 372 -11.65 -1.13 15.65
N GLY A 373 -10.95 -1.82 14.75
CA GLY A 373 -10.52 -3.20 14.94
C GLY A 373 -9.57 -3.41 16.13
N ALA A 374 -8.80 -2.41 16.54
CA ALA A 374 -7.86 -2.54 17.66
C ALA A 374 -8.57 -2.78 19.00
N VAL A 375 -9.66 -2.03 19.29
CA VAL A 375 -10.46 -2.24 20.51
C VAL A 375 -11.30 -3.52 20.40
N LEU A 376 -11.85 -3.85 19.23
CA LEU A 376 -12.50 -5.15 19.01
C LEU A 376 -11.56 -6.31 19.29
N ARG A 377 -10.28 -6.21 18.89
CA ARG A 377 -9.25 -7.25 19.11
C ARG A 377 -8.68 -7.31 20.53
N GLN A 378 -8.93 -6.30 21.38
CA GLN A 378 -8.69 -6.38 22.83
C GLN A 378 -9.81 -7.15 23.55
N LEU A 379 -11.03 -7.13 23.00
CA LEU A 379 -12.22 -7.75 23.60
C LEU A 379 -12.48 -9.18 23.10
N PHE A 380 -12.18 -9.46 21.83
CA PHE A 380 -12.58 -10.69 21.13
C PHE A 380 -11.51 -11.19 20.15
N SER A 381 -11.51 -12.52 19.89
CA SER A 381 -10.81 -13.14 18.76
C SER A 381 -11.59 -12.96 17.44
N ASN A 382 -11.00 -13.32 16.28
CA ASN A 382 -11.73 -13.21 15.00
C ASN A 382 -12.88 -14.21 14.93
N GLU A 383 -12.66 -15.39 15.51
CA GLU A 383 -13.58 -16.50 15.61
C GLU A 383 -14.77 -16.10 16.49
N GLN A 384 -14.52 -15.52 17.67
CA GLN A 384 -15.55 -14.94 18.53
C GLN A 384 -16.33 -13.81 17.83
N LEU A 385 -15.65 -12.91 17.13
CA LEU A 385 -16.32 -11.84 16.36
C LEU A 385 -17.27 -12.41 15.30
N GLN A 386 -16.90 -13.49 14.63
CA GLN A 386 -17.74 -14.17 13.64
C GLN A 386 -18.92 -14.90 14.30
N GLU A 387 -18.67 -15.71 15.33
CA GLU A 387 -19.67 -16.52 16.04
C GLU A 387 -20.71 -15.67 16.77
N LEU A 388 -20.29 -14.58 17.44
CA LEU A 388 -21.18 -13.66 18.14
C LEU A 388 -21.94 -12.78 17.14
N SER A 389 -21.31 -12.30 16.06
CA SER A 389 -22.02 -11.48 15.05
C SER A 389 -23.15 -12.25 14.37
N ALA A 390 -22.99 -13.55 14.14
CA ALA A 390 -24.03 -14.40 13.56
C ALA A 390 -25.31 -14.52 14.42
N GLN A 391 -25.25 -14.12 15.69
CA GLN A 391 -26.37 -14.13 16.65
C GLN A 391 -27.03 -12.76 16.84
N ILE A 392 -26.44 -11.69 16.27
CA ILE A 392 -26.98 -10.34 16.36
C ILE A 392 -28.09 -10.14 15.31
N ASP A 393 -29.22 -9.57 15.73
CA ASP A 393 -30.23 -9.03 14.81
C ASP A 393 -29.92 -7.56 14.47
N PRO A 394 -29.38 -7.27 13.27
CA PRO A 394 -28.95 -5.92 12.92
C PRO A 394 -30.12 -4.95 12.66
N SER A 395 -31.37 -5.45 12.55
CA SER A 395 -32.53 -4.59 12.33
C SER A 395 -32.94 -3.80 13.57
N LYS A 396 -32.60 -4.30 14.76
CA LYS A 396 -32.90 -3.67 16.04
C LYS A 396 -31.72 -2.79 16.49
N PRO A 397 -31.96 -1.61 17.09
CA PRO A 397 -30.91 -0.81 17.70
C PRO A 397 -30.46 -1.41 19.04
N SER A 398 -29.15 -1.42 19.30
CA SER A 398 -28.59 -1.67 20.62
C SER A 398 -28.73 -0.43 21.51
N PRO A 399 -29.30 -0.53 22.73
CA PRO A 399 -29.47 0.60 23.64
C PRO A 399 -28.15 1.06 24.30
N LEU A 400 -27.05 0.34 24.07
CA LEU A 400 -25.75 0.60 24.66
C LEU A 400 -25.07 1.77 23.95
N ASP A 401 -24.75 2.83 24.70
CA ASP A 401 -23.99 4.00 24.23
C ASP A 401 -22.52 3.88 24.66
N TYR A 402 -21.67 3.38 23.75
CA TYR A 402 -20.24 3.25 23.98
C TYR A 402 -19.44 4.29 23.20
N TYR A 403 -18.20 4.51 23.65
CA TYR A 403 -17.16 5.16 22.87
C TYR A 403 -15.94 4.22 22.86
N PRO A 404 -15.93 3.19 22.00
CA PRO A 404 -14.93 2.13 22.06
C PRO A 404 -13.56 2.65 21.64
N LEU A 405 -12.60 2.71 22.57
CA LEU A 405 -11.23 3.13 22.28
C LEU A 405 -10.23 2.13 22.88
N PRO A 406 -9.09 1.86 22.20
CA PRO A 406 -8.08 0.92 22.69
C PRO A 406 -7.19 1.49 23.80
N LYS A 407 -7.29 2.81 24.06
CA LYS A 407 -6.61 3.61 25.09
C LYS A 407 -7.25 5.01 25.12
N VAL A 408 -6.90 5.84 26.11
CA VAL A 408 -7.32 7.25 26.18
C VAL A 408 -6.89 8.05 24.95
N GLY A 409 -7.77 8.95 24.51
CA GLY A 409 -7.53 9.99 23.51
C GLY A 409 -8.15 9.70 22.14
N GLU A 410 -8.78 10.73 21.58
CA GLU A 410 -9.38 10.75 20.24
C GLU A 410 -8.85 11.94 19.43
N ARG A 411 -8.87 11.80 18.10
CA ARG A 411 -8.48 12.86 17.15
C ARG A 411 -9.66 13.40 16.37
N PHE A 412 -10.56 12.52 15.93
CA PHE A 412 -11.68 12.80 15.05
C PHE A 412 -12.68 11.65 15.17
N PRO A 413 -14.01 11.87 15.20
CA PRO A 413 -14.72 13.15 15.06
C PRO A 413 -14.56 14.12 16.25
N GLU A 414 -14.07 13.64 17.40
CA GLU A 414 -13.87 14.48 18.58
C GLU A 414 -12.37 14.74 18.82
N ALA A 415 -11.94 16.00 18.70
CA ALA A 415 -10.55 16.40 18.94
C ALA A 415 -10.27 16.54 20.46
N ASP A 416 -10.31 15.43 21.18
CA ASP A 416 -10.10 15.36 22.64
C ASP A 416 -8.97 14.37 22.99
N PRO A 417 -7.76 14.84 23.32
CA PRO A 417 -6.64 13.98 23.69
C PRO A 417 -6.85 13.23 25.02
N ASN A 418 -7.88 13.60 25.81
CA ASN A 418 -8.23 12.96 27.09
C ASN A 418 -9.50 12.10 26.98
N LYS A 419 -9.99 11.82 25.77
CA LYS A 419 -11.22 11.04 25.53
C LYS A 419 -11.13 9.64 26.16
N GLU A 420 -11.86 9.42 27.24
CA GLU A 420 -11.87 8.13 27.94
C GLU A 420 -12.64 7.05 27.17
N PRO A 421 -12.15 5.78 27.11
CA PRO A 421 -12.91 4.66 26.55
C PRO A 421 -14.19 4.38 27.35
N ARG A 422 -15.36 4.48 26.71
CA ARG A 422 -16.66 4.14 27.33
C ARG A 422 -17.13 2.78 26.84
N LEU A 423 -17.03 1.75 27.68
CA LEU A 423 -17.49 0.37 27.42
C LEU A 423 -18.41 -0.17 28.54
N SER A 424 -19.01 0.73 29.32
CA SER A 424 -19.87 0.42 30.47
C SER A 424 -21.27 1.02 30.29
N PRO A 425 -22.34 0.35 30.78
CA PRO A 425 -22.35 -0.98 31.40
C PRO A 425 -22.09 -2.08 30.36
N ARG A 426 -21.34 -3.13 30.73
CA ARG A 426 -21.25 -4.37 29.94
C ARG A 426 -22.37 -5.32 30.40
N PRO A 427 -23.25 -5.80 29.50
CA PRO A 427 -24.22 -6.84 29.85
C PRO A 427 -23.55 -8.21 30.00
N ASP A 428 -24.24 -9.15 30.66
CA ASP A 428 -23.78 -10.55 30.79
C ASP A 428 -23.73 -11.30 29.44
N SER A 429 -24.48 -10.81 28.44
CA SER A 429 -24.50 -11.36 27.08
C SER A 429 -23.42 -10.73 26.20
N ASP A 430 -22.41 -11.51 25.82
CA ASP A 430 -21.37 -11.06 24.89
C ASP A 430 -21.91 -10.74 23.48
N VAL A 431 -23.07 -11.29 23.10
CA VAL A 431 -23.77 -10.93 21.85
C VAL A 431 -24.33 -9.50 21.95
N GLU A 432 -24.94 -9.14 23.07
CA GLU A 432 -25.45 -7.78 23.32
C GLU A 432 -24.29 -6.78 23.47
N PHE A 433 -23.22 -7.17 24.18
CA PHE A 433 -22.02 -6.36 24.34
C PHE A 433 -21.37 -6.07 22.98
N LEU A 434 -21.16 -7.09 22.15
CA LEU A 434 -20.62 -6.91 20.79
C LEU A 434 -21.56 -6.05 19.94
N HIS A 435 -22.88 -6.22 20.01
CA HIS A 435 -23.82 -5.36 19.29
C HIS A 435 -23.70 -3.89 19.72
N GLY A 436 -23.57 -3.62 21.01
CA GLY A 436 -23.30 -2.29 21.55
C GLY A 436 -21.99 -1.68 21.02
N VAL A 437 -20.91 -2.46 20.93
CA VAL A 437 -19.62 -2.01 20.38
C VAL A 437 -19.73 -1.74 18.87
N LEU A 438 -20.25 -2.68 18.08
CA LEU A 438 -20.36 -2.55 16.62
C LEU A 438 -21.27 -1.37 16.21
N GLU A 439 -22.39 -1.18 16.91
CA GLU A 439 -23.29 -0.06 16.65
C GLU A 439 -22.69 1.28 17.11
N SER A 440 -21.98 1.31 18.24
CA SER A 440 -21.33 2.54 18.70
C SER A 440 -20.19 2.97 17.77
N ILE A 441 -19.42 2.03 17.18
CA ILE A 441 -18.46 2.37 16.13
C ILE A 441 -19.17 2.93 14.89
N ALA A 442 -20.33 2.38 14.51
CA ALA A 442 -21.14 2.92 13.40
C ALA A 442 -21.67 4.34 13.70
N ARG A 443 -21.96 4.68 14.97
CA ARG A 443 -22.32 6.05 15.39
C ARG A 443 -21.11 7.00 15.32
N ILE A 444 -19.91 6.53 15.67
CA ILE A 444 -18.66 7.31 15.49
C ILE A 444 -18.39 7.54 13.99
N GLU A 445 -18.62 6.54 13.14
CA GLU A 445 -18.55 6.68 11.68
C GLU A 445 -19.57 7.69 11.13
N GLY A 446 -20.83 7.64 11.59
CA GLY A 446 -21.85 8.61 11.21
C GLY A 446 -21.49 10.03 11.66
N ARG A 447 -21.00 10.18 12.89
CA ARG A 447 -20.52 11.47 13.42
C ARG A 447 -19.27 11.96 12.68
N ALA A 448 -18.41 11.07 12.20
CA ALA A 448 -17.26 11.40 11.36
C ALA A 448 -17.72 11.99 10.02
N TYR A 449 -18.64 11.35 9.30
CA TYR A 449 -19.17 11.90 8.05
C TYR A 449 -19.94 13.23 8.25
N ALA A 450 -20.75 13.33 9.31
CA ALA A 450 -21.43 14.58 9.66
C ALA A 450 -20.44 15.71 10.00
N ALA A 451 -19.30 15.41 10.63
CA ALA A 451 -18.26 16.40 10.90
C ALA A 451 -17.50 16.84 9.63
N LEU A 452 -17.51 16.06 8.54
CA LEU A 452 -16.98 16.53 7.23
C LEU A 452 -17.98 17.45 6.52
N ASP A 453 -19.27 17.13 6.58
CA ASP A 453 -20.38 17.95 6.03
C ASP A 453 -20.45 19.31 6.74
N GLU A 454 -20.38 19.34 8.08
CA GLU A 454 -20.28 20.57 8.89
C GLU A 454 -19.05 21.44 8.59
N LEU A 455 -18.01 20.87 7.97
CA LEU A 455 -16.81 21.58 7.51
C LEU A 455 -16.85 21.92 6.00
N GLY A 456 -17.96 21.63 5.32
CA GLY A 456 -18.23 22.03 3.93
C GLY A 456 -18.01 20.96 2.85
N ALA A 457 -17.79 19.69 3.22
CA ALA A 457 -17.69 18.59 2.26
C ALA A 457 -19.07 18.27 1.64
N THR A 458 -19.09 17.60 0.49
CA THR A 458 -20.37 17.13 -0.09
C THR A 458 -21.05 16.11 0.83
N PRO A 459 -22.35 16.25 1.17
CA PRO A 459 -23.08 15.33 2.03
C PRO A 459 -23.01 13.86 1.59
N LEU A 460 -22.97 12.95 2.55
CA LEU A 460 -22.84 11.51 2.34
C LEU A 460 -24.06 10.93 1.60
N LYS A 461 -23.81 10.08 0.59
CA LYS A 461 -24.82 9.39 -0.23
C LYS A 461 -24.74 7.87 -0.16
N ALA A 462 -23.54 7.30 -0.05
CA ALA A 462 -23.29 5.86 -0.01
C ALA A 462 -21.89 5.55 0.53
N VAL A 463 -21.71 4.37 1.16
CA VAL A 463 -20.43 3.93 1.72
C VAL A 463 -19.99 2.58 1.15
N LYS A 464 -18.80 2.56 0.55
CA LYS A 464 -18.01 1.36 0.28
C LYS A 464 -17.16 1.00 1.49
N THR A 465 -16.94 -0.29 1.74
CA THR A 465 -16.28 -0.77 2.97
C THR A 465 -15.05 -1.60 2.65
N ALA A 466 -13.93 -1.20 3.24
CA ALA A 466 -12.63 -1.87 3.17
C ALA A 466 -12.13 -2.30 4.56
N GLY A 467 -11.01 -3.01 4.62
CA GLY A 467 -10.43 -3.52 5.86
C GLY A 467 -11.13 -4.77 6.40
N GLY A 468 -10.63 -5.33 7.50
CA GLY A 468 -11.10 -6.61 8.05
C GLY A 468 -12.60 -6.60 8.43
N GLY A 469 -13.11 -5.46 8.90
CA GLY A 469 -14.54 -5.32 9.22
C GLY A 469 -15.49 -5.44 8.02
N ALA A 470 -15.01 -5.26 6.79
CA ALA A 470 -15.84 -5.36 5.57
C ALA A 470 -16.42 -6.77 5.34
N GLN A 471 -15.82 -7.81 5.93
CA GLN A 471 -16.31 -9.19 5.84
C GLN A 471 -17.52 -9.45 6.76
N ASN A 472 -17.81 -8.56 7.72
CA ASN A 472 -18.91 -8.72 8.66
C ASN A 472 -20.21 -8.13 8.08
N VAL A 473 -20.99 -8.97 7.37
CA VAL A 473 -22.28 -8.61 6.75
C VAL A 473 -23.30 -8.11 7.79
N VAL A 474 -23.23 -8.56 9.04
CA VAL A 474 -24.12 -8.09 10.11
C VAL A 474 -23.73 -6.66 10.52
N TRP A 475 -22.43 -6.38 10.65
CA TRP A 475 -21.94 -5.01 10.90
C TRP A 475 -22.21 -4.07 9.71
N GLN A 476 -22.15 -4.56 8.47
CA GLN A 476 -22.57 -3.80 7.28
C GLN A 476 -24.02 -3.31 7.42
N ARG A 477 -24.95 -4.20 7.83
CA ARG A 477 -26.37 -3.87 8.04
C ARG A 477 -26.61 -2.93 9.23
N ILE A 478 -25.85 -3.10 10.32
CA ILE A 478 -25.87 -2.14 11.46
C ILE A 478 -25.46 -0.75 10.96
N ARG A 479 -24.36 -0.66 10.19
CA ARG A 479 -23.88 0.60 9.62
C ARG A 479 -24.89 1.21 8.64
N GLU A 480 -25.50 0.43 7.76
CA GLU A 480 -26.56 0.88 6.87
C GLU A 480 -27.75 1.50 7.63
N ARG A 481 -28.20 0.85 8.70
CA ARG A 481 -29.25 1.38 9.59
C ARG A 481 -28.84 2.67 10.32
N VAL A 482 -27.59 2.77 10.79
CA VAL A 482 -27.10 3.91 11.61
C VAL A 482 -26.72 5.12 10.76
N LEU A 483 -26.14 4.91 9.58
CA LEU A 483 -25.70 5.97 8.68
C LEU A 483 -26.84 6.51 7.81
N GLY A 484 -27.92 5.74 7.62
CA GLY A 484 -29.08 6.15 6.81
C GLY A 484 -28.83 6.17 5.30
N VAL A 485 -27.69 5.63 4.85
CA VAL A 485 -27.27 5.55 3.44
C VAL A 485 -26.92 4.10 3.08
N PRO A 486 -26.98 3.69 1.79
CA PRO A 486 -26.56 2.36 1.37
C PRO A 486 -25.11 2.05 1.75
N VAL A 487 -24.88 0.87 2.34
CA VAL A 487 -23.53 0.42 2.74
C VAL A 487 -23.22 -0.93 2.11
N SER A 488 -22.09 -1.02 1.42
CA SER A 488 -21.63 -2.27 0.78
C SER A 488 -20.15 -2.51 1.02
N ALA A 489 -19.70 -3.77 0.98
CA ALA A 489 -18.28 -4.09 0.81
C ALA A 489 -17.77 -3.57 -0.54
N SER A 490 -16.51 -3.14 -0.60
CA SER A 490 -15.82 -2.91 -1.87
C SER A 490 -15.52 -4.25 -2.54
N THR A 491 -15.65 -4.32 -3.87
CA THR A 491 -15.24 -5.50 -4.66
C THR A 491 -13.72 -5.65 -4.72
N GLN A 492 -12.98 -4.53 -4.69
CA GLN A 492 -11.53 -4.48 -4.58
C GLN A 492 -11.10 -3.42 -3.56
N THR A 493 -10.00 -3.68 -2.86
CA THR A 493 -9.44 -2.79 -1.81
C THR A 493 -7.92 -2.70 -1.84
N GLU A 494 -7.26 -3.41 -2.74
CA GLU A 494 -5.80 -3.52 -2.79
C GLU A 494 -5.23 -2.32 -3.56
N ALA A 495 -4.20 -1.68 -3.01
CA ALA A 495 -3.68 -0.42 -3.55
C ALA A 495 -3.13 -0.59 -4.99
N ALA A 496 -2.43 -1.69 -5.28
CA ALA A 496 -2.01 -2.05 -6.65
C ALA A 496 -3.14 -2.08 -7.69
N TYR A 497 -4.38 -2.44 -7.29
CA TYR A 497 -5.54 -2.40 -8.18
C TYR A 497 -5.96 -0.96 -8.49
N GLY A 498 -5.90 -0.06 -7.50
CA GLY A 498 -6.11 1.37 -7.67
C GLY A 498 -5.01 2.04 -8.52
N ALA A 499 -3.75 1.61 -8.39
CA ALA A 499 -2.67 2.04 -9.25
C ALA A 499 -2.84 1.53 -10.70
N ALA A 500 -3.36 0.30 -10.89
CA ALA A 500 -3.66 -0.25 -12.21
C ALA A 500 -4.83 0.51 -12.88
N LEU A 501 -5.87 0.86 -12.10
CA LEU A 501 -6.92 1.78 -12.55
C LEU A 501 -6.38 3.17 -12.89
N LEU A 502 -5.41 3.70 -12.13
CA LEU A 502 -4.79 4.99 -12.43
C LEU A 502 -4.00 4.97 -13.75
N ALA A 503 -3.31 3.86 -14.04
CA ALA A 503 -2.67 3.62 -15.34
C ALA A 503 -3.69 3.49 -16.48
N PHE A 504 -4.81 2.79 -16.25
CA PHE A 504 -5.93 2.67 -17.20
C PHE A 504 -6.58 4.02 -17.53
N TYR A 505 -7.00 4.79 -16.52
CA TYR A 505 -7.63 6.09 -16.73
C TYR A 505 -6.66 7.09 -17.38
N GLY A 506 -5.37 7.02 -17.03
CA GLY A 506 -4.31 7.81 -17.70
C GLY A 506 -4.13 7.44 -19.16
N CYS A 507 -4.19 6.14 -19.49
CA CYS A 507 -4.11 5.62 -20.87
C CYS A 507 -5.32 6.04 -21.72
N LYS A 508 -6.54 5.91 -21.19
CA LYS A 508 -7.77 6.30 -21.88
C LYS A 508 -8.11 7.79 -21.81
N GLY A 509 -7.29 8.60 -21.13
CA GLY A 509 -7.53 10.04 -20.94
C GLY A 509 -8.71 10.39 -20.03
N LEU A 510 -9.26 9.41 -19.31
CA LEU A 510 -10.53 9.51 -18.55
C LEU A 510 -10.41 10.30 -17.23
N ILE A 511 -9.19 10.66 -16.81
CA ILE A 511 -8.95 11.48 -15.61
C ILE A 511 -9.54 12.90 -15.77
N ARG A 512 -9.77 13.35 -17.01
CA ARG A 512 -10.32 14.69 -17.31
C ARG A 512 -11.84 14.70 -17.49
N THR A 513 -12.56 14.98 -16.41
CA THR A 513 -13.96 15.45 -16.46
C THR A 513 -14.11 16.98 -16.40
N SER A 514 -13.26 17.72 -17.13
CA SER A 514 -13.59 19.10 -17.51
C SER A 514 -12.93 19.53 -18.83
N GLN A 515 -13.76 19.93 -19.80
CA GLN A 515 -13.34 20.89 -20.81
C GLN A 515 -13.37 22.27 -20.15
N LYS A 516 -12.22 22.94 -20.01
CA LYS A 516 -12.20 24.38 -19.69
C LYS A 516 -12.74 25.13 -20.91
N SER A 517 -14.05 25.41 -20.91
CA SER A 517 -14.71 26.24 -21.91
C SER A 517 -14.26 27.70 -21.74
N TYR A 518 -13.13 28.05 -22.34
CA TYR A 518 -12.64 29.42 -22.41
C TYR A 518 -13.60 30.26 -23.26
N SER A 519 -14.58 30.87 -22.59
CA SER A 519 -15.45 31.88 -23.17
C SER A 519 -14.64 33.16 -23.43
N THR A 520 -13.97 33.22 -24.58
CA THR A 520 -13.38 34.46 -25.10
C THR A 520 -14.50 35.40 -25.56
N ALA A 521 -15.09 36.11 -24.59
CA ALA A 521 -15.88 37.29 -24.86
C ALA A 521 -14.93 38.44 -25.26
N SER A 522 -15.23 39.08 -26.38
CA SER A 522 -14.53 40.24 -26.96
C SER A 522 -14.98 41.56 -26.33
#